data_AF-A0AA37BU91-F1
#
_entry.id   AF-A0AA37BU91-F1
#
_cell.length_a   1.000
_cell.length_b   1.000
_cell.length_c   1.000
_cell.angle_alpha   90.00
_cell.angle_beta   90.00
_cell.angle_gamma   90.00
#
_symmetry.space_group_name_H-M   'P 1'
#
loop_
_entity.id
_entity.type
_entity.pdbx_description
1 polymer ?
#
loop_
_entity_poly.entity_id
_entity_poly.type
_entity_poly.pdbx_seq_one_letter_code
_entity_poly.pdbx_strand_id
1 'polypeptide(L)'
;MHHDDRLDGPVHGDADGRPWDAVKTAADGGPHAHPDTPWANGSDTWNGFLERAGRNLSQLIEENHGKRVVFAAHGETVITAHTLLLGIPIGSPAGFTHNHASITRWQHHRNRLGQTRWMLDRHNDTEHLSLLTPEPTP
;
A
#
# COMPACT_ATOMS: atom_id res chain seq x y z
N MET A 1 15.47 9.86 -12.11
CA MET A 1 14.39 9.17 -11.38
C MET A 1 14.49 7.70 -11.75
N HIS A 2 14.65 6.80 -10.78
CA HIS A 2 14.68 5.36 -11.05
C HIS A 2 13.24 4.84 -11.04
N HIS A 3 12.84 4.13 -12.09
CA HIS A 3 11.54 3.47 -12.19
C HIS A 3 11.70 1.99 -11.85
N ASP A 4 10.69 1.39 -11.21
CA ASP A 4 10.70 -0.04 -10.91
C ASP A 4 9.27 -0.58 -10.99
N ASP A 5 8.98 -1.33 -12.05
CA ASP A 5 7.67 -1.90 -12.37
C ASP A 5 7.14 -2.82 -11.26
N ARG A 6 8.01 -3.29 -10.36
CA ARG A 6 7.62 -4.10 -9.21
C ARG A 6 6.74 -3.34 -8.21
N LEU A 7 6.73 -2.00 -8.27
CA LEU A 7 5.92 -1.10 -7.43
C LEU A 7 4.58 -0.70 -8.07
N ASP A 8 4.26 -1.20 -9.26
CA ASP A 8 2.98 -0.94 -9.92
C ASP A 8 1.79 -1.33 -9.02
N GLY A 9 0.75 -0.51 -9.07
CA GLY A 9 -0.50 -0.74 -8.37
C GLY A 9 -1.28 -1.96 -8.88
N PRO A 10 -2.51 -2.15 -8.38
CA PRO A 10 -3.40 -3.19 -8.88
C PRO A 10 -3.74 -2.95 -10.35
N VAL A 11 -3.82 -4.03 -11.14
CA VAL A 11 -4.39 -3.94 -12.49
C VAL A 11 -5.90 -3.79 -12.36
N HIS A 12 -6.47 -2.70 -12.87
CA HIS A 12 -7.90 -2.45 -12.77
C HIS A 12 -8.71 -2.99 -13.96
N GLY A 13 -8.07 -3.31 -15.09
CA GLY A 13 -8.75 -3.85 -16.27
C GLY A 13 -9.83 -2.89 -16.78
N ASP A 14 -11.02 -3.42 -17.09
CA ASP A 14 -12.14 -2.61 -17.59
C ASP A 14 -12.69 -1.60 -16.55
N ALA A 15 -12.20 -1.62 -15.30
CA ALA A 15 -12.51 -0.59 -14.31
C ALA A 15 -11.67 0.69 -14.49
N ASP A 16 -10.58 0.66 -15.26
CA ASP A 16 -9.73 1.83 -15.47
C ASP A 16 -10.53 3.01 -16.07
N GLY A 17 -10.39 4.18 -15.45
CA GLY A 17 -11.09 5.40 -15.85
C GLY A 17 -12.60 5.44 -15.53
N ARG A 18 -13.16 4.40 -14.90
CA ARG A 18 -14.58 4.38 -14.50
C ARG A 18 -14.79 5.00 -13.12
N PRO A 19 -15.99 5.58 -12.84
CA PRO A 19 -16.37 5.99 -11.49
C PRO A 19 -16.33 4.81 -10.52
N TRP A 20 -15.65 5.01 -9.38
CA TRP A 20 -15.37 3.92 -8.43
C TRP A 20 -16.63 3.39 -7.74
N ASP A 21 -17.63 4.25 -7.52
CA ASP A 21 -18.95 3.87 -7.04
C ASP A 21 -19.65 2.91 -8.00
N ALA A 22 -19.64 3.20 -9.31
CA ALA A 22 -20.22 2.33 -10.33
C ALA A 22 -19.52 0.97 -10.42
N VAL A 23 -18.18 0.94 -10.30
CA VAL A 23 -17.41 -0.31 -10.26
C VAL A 23 -17.80 -1.14 -9.04
N LYS A 24 -17.85 -0.52 -7.85
CA LYS A 24 -18.23 -1.20 -6.61
C LYS A 24 -19.65 -1.73 -6.64
N THR A 25 -20.60 -0.98 -7.17
CA THR A 25 -21.99 -1.44 -7.32
C THR A 25 -22.07 -2.65 -8.24
N ALA A 26 -21.35 -2.64 -9.37
CA ALA A 26 -21.33 -3.77 -10.30
C ALA A 26 -20.65 -5.02 -9.71
N ALA A 27 -19.64 -4.83 -8.86
CA ALA A 27 -18.89 -5.90 -8.20
C ALA A 27 -19.50 -6.36 -6.85
N ASP A 28 -20.66 -5.83 -6.45
CA ASP A 28 -21.29 -6.06 -5.14
C ASP A 28 -20.37 -5.76 -3.93
N GLY A 29 -19.50 -4.75 -4.07
CA GLY A 29 -18.58 -4.33 -3.03
C GLY A 29 -17.26 -3.80 -3.55
N GLY A 30 -16.37 -3.41 -2.63
CA GLY A 30 -14.97 -3.15 -2.97
C GLY A 30 -14.19 -4.44 -3.18
N PRO A 31 -12.95 -4.37 -3.72
CA PRO A 31 -12.12 -5.55 -3.97
C PRO A 31 -11.98 -6.50 -2.76
N HIS A 32 -11.98 -5.97 -1.53
CA HIS A 32 -11.88 -6.76 -0.31
C HIS A 32 -13.12 -7.62 0.02
N ALA A 33 -14.29 -7.29 -0.55
CA ALA A 33 -15.55 -7.98 -0.25
C ALA A 33 -15.59 -9.39 -0.87
N HIS A 34 -15.00 -9.52 -2.07
CA HIS A 34 -14.86 -10.78 -2.79
C HIS A 34 -13.39 -10.94 -3.21
N PRO A 35 -12.49 -11.24 -2.26
CA PRO A 35 -11.07 -10.98 -2.43
C PRO A 35 -10.37 -11.90 -3.44
N ASP A 36 -10.99 -13.03 -3.78
CA ASP A 36 -10.52 -13.97 -4.81
C ASP A 36 -11.26 -13.84 -6.14
N THR A 37 -12.12 -12.83 -6.27
CA THR A 37 -12.88 -12.52 -7.50
C THR A 37 -12.38 -11.21 -8.10
N PRO A 38 -12.16 -11.13 -9.43
CA PRO A 38 -11.87 -9.87 -10.09
C PRO A 38 -13.04 -8.88 -9.93
N TRP A 39 -12.76 -7.62 -9.59
CA TRP A 39 -13.81 -6.58 -9.49
C TRP A 39 -14.23 -6.02 -10.86
N ALA A 40 -13.43 -6.27 -11.90
CA ALA A 40 -13.79 -6.01 -13.28
C ALA A 40 -13.13 -7.04 -14.19
N ASN A 41 -13.62 -7.12 -15.43
CA ASN A 41 -12.99 -7.95 -16.43
C ASN A 41 -11.53 -7.50 -16.66
N GLY A 42 -10.61 -8.45 -16.61
CA GLY A 42 -9.17 -8.20 -16.71
C GLY A 42 -8.52 -7.54 -15.48
N SER A 43 -9.26 -7.32 -14.39
CA SER A 43 -8.67 -6.80 -13.15
C SER A 43 -7.90 -7.89 -12.39
N ASP A 44 -7.02 -7.46 -11.49
CA ASP A 44 -6.50 -8.33 -10.43
C ASP A 44 -7.65 -8.85 -9.54
N THR A 45 -7.37 -9.90 -8.77
CA THR A 45 -8.10 -10.20 -7.53
C THR A 45 -7.41 -9.47 -6.38
N TRP A 46 -8.14 -9.14 -5.32
CA TRP A 46 -7.53 -8.45 -4.17
C TRP A 46 -6.41 -9.27 -3.53
N ASN A 47 -6.65 -10.55 -3.27
CA ASN A 47 -5.63 -11.45 -2.71
C ASN A 47 -4.47 -11.67 -3.67
N GLY A 48 -4.74 -11.84 -4.97
CA GLY A 48 -3.70 -12.02 -5.99
C GLY A 48 -2.78 -10.82 -6.10
N PHE A 49 -3.33 -9.60 -6.03
CA PHE A 49 -2.54 -8.38 -5.95
C PHE A 49 -1.65 -8.36 -4.70
N LEU A 50 -2.22 -8.58 -3.50
CA LEU A 50 -1.47 -8.55 -2.25
C LEU A 50 -0.32 -9.58 -2.25
N GLU A 51 -0.54 -10.78 -2.78
CA GLU A 51 0.49 -11.80 -2.91
C GLU A 51 1.61 -11.37 -3.86
N ARG A 52 1.26 -10.90 -5.07
CA ARG A 52 2.23 -10.44 -6.07
C ARG A 52 3.05 -9.26 -5.55
N ALA A 53 2.38 -8.22 -5.06
CA ALA A 53 3.00 -7.03 -4.51
C ALA A 53 3.84 -7.37 -3.27
N GLY A 54 3.39 -8.32 -2.43
CA GLY A 54 4.12 -8.77 -1.24
C GLY A 54 5.45 -9.43 -1.60
N ARG A 55 5.46 -10.32 -2.60
CA ARG A 55 6.72 -10.91 -3.12
C ARG A 55 7.67 -9.85 -3.65
N ASN A 56 7.16 -8.94 -4.47
CA ASN A 56 7.93 -7.84 -5.06
C ASN A 56 8.56 -6.94 -3.99
N LEU A 57 7.76 -6.53 -3.01
CA LEU A 57 8.21 -5.67 -1.91
C LEU A 57 9.23 -6.38 -1.01
N SER A 58 9.03 -7.66 -0.73
CA SER A 58 10.00 -8.47 0.03
C SER A 58 11.36 -8.51 -0.68
N GLN A 59 11.37 -8.70 -2.00
CA GLN A 59 12.61 -8.70 -2.79
C GLN A 59 13.30 -7.32 -2.76
N LEU A 60 12.54 -6.24 -2.99
CA LEU A 60 13.05 -4.87 -2.94
C LEU A 60 13.67 -4.51 -1.58
N ILE A 61 13.04 -4.96 -0.50
CA ILE A 61 13.53 -4.74 0.87
C ILE A 61 14.84 -5.50 1.10
N GLU A 62 14.92 -6.76 0.68
CA GLU A 62 16.13 -7.59 0.81
C GLU A 62 17.31 -7.00 0.02
N GLU A 63 17.08 -6.60 -1.25
CA GLU A 63 18.07 -5.92 -2.11
C GLU A 63 18.61 -4.62 -1.49
N ASN A 64 17.85 -4.01 -0.57
CA ASN A 64 18.18 -2.76 0.09
C ASN A 64 18.38 -2.91 1.61
N HIS A 65 18.66 -4.12 2.09
CA HIS A 65 18.86 -4.37 3.50
C HIS A 65 19.92 -3.43 4.11
N GLY A 66 19.59 -2.84 5.27
CA GLY A 66 20.45 -1.90 5.98
C GLY A 66 20.47 -0.46 5.44
N LYS A 67 19.76 -0.17 4.34
CA LYS A 67 19.62 1.18 3.77
C LYS A 67 18.30 1.83 4.19
N ARG A 68 18.26 3.16 4.10
CA ARG A 68 17.00 3.92 4.10
C ARG A 68 16.54 4.08 2.67
N VAL A 69 15.39 3.51 2.33
CA VAL A 69 14.76 3.62 1.01
C VAL A 69 13.42 4.33 1.11
N VAL A 70 13.02 4.97 0.02
CA VAL A 70 11.71 5.60 -0.14
C VAL A 70 11.11 5.07 -1.43
N PHE A 71 9.87 4.60 -1.35
CA PHE A 71 9.08 4.19 -2.50
C PHE A 71 7.93 5.19 -2.67
N ALA A 72 7.82 5.78 -3.86
CA ALA A 72 6.62 6.51 -4.27
C ALA A 72 5.74 5.50 -5.01
N ALA A 73 4.58 5.17 -4.44
CA ALA A 73 3.73 4.07 -4.90
C ALA A 73 2.26 4.35 -4.55
N HIS A 74 1.47 3.28 -4.39
CA HIS A 74 0.01 3.34 -4.20
C HIS A 74 -0.39 3.08 -2.73
N GLY A 75 -1.62 3.43 -2.37
CA GLY A 75 -2.16 3.10 -1.04
C GLY A 75 -2.21 1.59 -0.82
N GLU A 76 -2.49 0.83 -1.86
CA GLU A 76 -2.52 -0.63 -1.86
C GLU A 76 -1.12 -1.23 -1.65
N THR A 77 -0.06 -0.55 -2.11
CA THR A 77 1.33 -0.90 -1.79
C THR A 77 1.61 -0.73 -0.30
N VAL A 78 1.06 0.32 0.32
CA VAL A 78 1.16 0.53 1.77
C VAL A 78 0.40 -0.56 2.53
N ILE A 79 -0.79 -0.98 2.07
CA ILE A 79 -1.52 -2.12 2.68
C ILE A 79 -0.69 -3.39 2.61
N THR A 80 -0.12 -3.68 1.44
CA THR A 80 0.77 -4.83 1.23
C THR A 80 1.96 -4.81 2.21
N ALA A 81 2.56 -3.64 2.43
CA ALA A 81 3.64 -3.47 3.41
C ALA A 81 3.18 -3.75 4.86
N HIS A 82 1.95 -3.40 5.24
CA HIS A 82 1.40 -3.79 6.55
C HIS A 82 1.26 -5.31 6.66
N THR A 83 0.66 -5.96 5.66
CA THR A 83 0.51 -7.42 5.59
C THR A 83 1.86 -8.11 5.73
N LEU A 84 2.84 -7.72 4.93
CA LEU A 84 4.18 -8.31 4.90
C LEU A 84 4.97 -8.06 6.19
N LEU A 85 5.12 -6.78 6.57
CA LEU A 85 6.09 -6.39 7.60
C LEU A 85 5.54 -6.57 9.02
N LEU A 86 4.23 -6.45 9.20
CA LEU A 86 3.59 -6.63 10.52
C LEU A 86 3.04 -8.05 10.71
N GLY A 87 3.18 -8.93 9.73
CA GLY A 87 2.68 -10.30 9.77
C GLY A 87 1.15 -10.37 9.87
N ILE A 88 0.45 -9.38 9.32
CA ILE A 88 -1.01 -9.38 9.27
C ILE A 88 -1.44 -10.34 8.15
N PRO A 89 -2.26 -11.38 8.44
CA PRO A 89 -2.67 -12.31 7.40
C PRO A 89 -3.46 -11.62 6.27
N ILE A 90 -3.28 -12.10 5.05
CA ILE A 90 -4.19 -11.79 3.94
C ILE A 90 -5.60 -12.24 4.33
N GLY A 91 -6.60 -11.42 4.01
CA GLY A 91 -8.00 -11.63 4.45
C GLY A 91 -8.31 -11.14 5.87
N SER A 92 -7.34 -10.52 6.56
CA SER A 92 -7.61 -9.80 7.82
C SER A 92 -8.70 -8.74 7.62
N PRO A 93 -9.63 -8.58 8.57
CA PRO A 93 -10.65 -7.52 8.51
C PRO A 93 -10.09 -6.12 8.78
N ALA A 94 -8.79 -5.99 9.07
CA ALA A 94 -8.16 -4.71 9.34
C ALA A 94 -8.17 -3.81 8.09
N GLY A 95 -8.64 -2.57 8.27
CA GLY A 95 -8.59 -1.52 7.26
C GLY A 95 -7.54 -0.45 7.59
N PHE A 96 -6.95 0.13 6.56
CA PHE A 96 -5.97 1.22 6.67
C PHE A 96 -6.39 2.38 5.78
N THR A 97 -6.30 3.60 6.29
CA THR A 97 -6.64 4.80 5.51
C THR A 97 -5.39 5.39 4.89
N HIS A 98 -5.54 5.92 3.68
CA HIS A 98 -4.42 6.52 2.94
C HIS A 98 -4.91 7.79 2.29
N ASN A 99 -4.20 8.88 2.56
CA ASN A 99 -4.42 10.17 1.94
C ASN A 99 -3.39 10.36 0.82
N HIS A 100 -3.75 11.16 -0.18
CA HIS A 100 -2.82 11.53 -1.24
C HIS A 100 -1.56 12.17 -0.65
N ALA A 101 -0.41 11.79 -1.20
CA ALA A 101 0.91 12.25 -0.77
C ALA A 101 1.24 11.98 0.71
N SER A 102 0.52 11.08 1.40
CA SER A 102 0.86 10.74 2.77
C SER A 102 2.14 9.91 2.88
N ILE A 103 2.82 10.05 4.02
CA ILE A 103 4.06 9.30 4.32
C ILE A 103 3.74 8.22 5.34
N THR A 104 4.05 6.97 4.99
CA THR A 104 4.05 5.84 5.92
C THR A 104 5.47 5.31 6.08
N ARG A 105 5.88 5.03 7.30
CA ARG A 105 7.25 4.62 7.64
C ARG A 105 7.25 3.37 8.50
N TRP A 106 8.01 2.37 8.05
CA TRP A 106 8.39 1.21 8.83
C TRP A 106 9.87 1.24 9.16
N GLN A 107 10.23 0.60 10.26
CA GLN A 107 11.62 0.45 10.71
C GLN A 107 11.87 -1.02 11.05
N HIS A 108 12.93 -1.60 10.47
CA HIS A 108 13.46 -2.89 10.91
C HIS A 108 14.34 -2.65 12.14
N HIS A 109 13.71 -2.61 13.30
CA HIS A 109 14.37 -2.28 14.56
C HIS A 109 15.17 -3.46 15.09
N ARG A 110 16.45 -3.24 15.41
CA ARG A 110 17.30 -4.18 16.14
C ARG A 110 17.51 -3.70 17.57
N ASN A 111 17.13 -4.51 18.55
CA ASN A 111 17.31 -4.17 19.95
C ASN A 111 18.73 -4.49 20.46
N ARG A 112 19.05 -4.08 21.68
CA ARG A 112 20.35 -4.31 22.33
C ARG A 112 20.73 -5.79 22.51
N LEU A 113 19.75 -6.69 22.43
CA LEU A 113 19.94 -8.14 22.55
C LEU A 113 20.11 -8.82 21.18
N GLY A 114 20.16 -8.04 20.10
CA GLY A 114 20.34 -8.54 18.74
C GLY A 114 19.06 -9.03 18.06
N GLN A 115 17.90 -8.97 18.72
CA GLN A 115 16.62 -9.36 18.15
C GLN A 115 16.12 -8.28 17.19
N THR A 116 15.57 -8.69 16.05
CA THR A 116 15.00 -7.78 15.06
C THR A 116 13.48 -7.90 15.02
N ARG A 117 12.82 -6.77 14.75
CA ARG A 117 11.38 -6.73 14.46
C ARG A 117 11.06 -5.56 13.55
N TRP A 118 10.07 -5.73 12.70
CA TRP A 118 9.47 -4.59 12.01
C TRP A 118 8.58 -3.81 12.97
N MET A 119 8.63 -2.49 12.84
CA MET A 119 7.80 -1.55 13.58
C MET A 119 7.19 -0.56 12.60
N LEU A 120 5.89 -0.32 12.70
CA LEU A 120 5.23 0.81 12.06
C LEU A 120 5.50 2.05 12.91
N ASP A 121 6.38 2.92 12.44
CA ASP A 121 6.78 4.16 13.14
C ASP A 121 5.76 5.27 12.89
N ARG A 122 5.22 5.32 11.66
CA ARG A 122 4.20 6.29 11.28
C ARG A 122 3.32 5.78 10.15
N HIS A 123 2.04 6.09 10.20
CA HIS A 123 1.07 5.75 9.17
C HIS A 123 0.28 6.98 8.73
N ASN A 124 0.10 7.11 7.41
CA ASN A 124 -0.75 8.14 6.79
C ASN A 124 -0.43 9.59 7.24
N ASP A 125 0.86 9.91 7.41
CA ASP A 125 1.28 11.27 7.80
C ASP A 125 1.07 12.26 6.67
N THR A 126 0.37 13.34 6.96
CA THR A 126 0.11 14.46 6.06
C THR A 126 0.51 15.80 6.66
N GLU A 127 1.30 15.82 7.75
CA GLU A 127 1.66 17.04 8.47
C GLU A 127 2.36 18.06 7.55
N HIS A 128 3.22 17.55 6.67
CA HIS A 128 3.93 18.36 5.68
C HIS A 128 2.99 19.06 4.66
N LEU A 129 1.77 18.55 4.44
CA LEU A 129 0.79 19.19 3.56
C LEU A 129 0.15 20.41 4.20
N SER A 130 -0.01 20.43 5.53
CA SER A 130 -0.54 21.58 6.25
C SER A 130 0.32 22.83 6.04
N LEU A 131 1.63 22.64 5.86
CA LEU A 131 2.60 23.70 5.57
C LEU A 131 2.46 24.29 4.15
N LEU A 132 1.71 23.63 3.26
CA LEU A 132 1.45 24.08 1.90
C LEU A 132 0.16 24.91 1.79
N THR A 133 -0.64 24.98 2.86
CA THR A 133 -1.83 25.84 2.89
C THR A 133 -1.35 27.29 3.00
N PRO A 134 -1.57 28.16 1.99
CA PRO A 134 -1.18 29.55 2.09
C PRO A 134 -1.91 30.22 3.26
N GLU A 135 -1.22 31.11 3.96
CA GLU A 135 -1.82 32.00 4.96
C GLU A 135 -3.03 32.72 4.32
N PRO A 136 -4.20 32.80 4.97
CA PRO A 136 -5.30 33.57 4.42
C PRO A 136 -4.83 35.01 4.22
N THR A 137 -4.86 35.48 2.97
CA THR A 137 -4.61 36.88 2.65
C THR A 137 -5.57 37.76 3.47
N PRO A 138 -5.08 38.79 4.20
CA PRO A 138 -5.91 39.62 5.06
C PRO A 138 -7.02 40.37 4.32
#